data_AF-A0A3C0V088-F1
#
_entry.id   AF-A0A3C0V088-F1
#
_cell.length_a   1.000
_cell.length_b   1.000
_cell.length_c   1.000
_cell.angle_alpha   90.00
_cell.angle_beta   90.00
_cell.angle_gamma   90.00
#
_symmetry.space_group_name_H-M   'P 1'
#
loop_
_entity.id
_entity.type
_entity.pdbx_description
1 polymer ?
#
loop_
_entity_poly.entity_id
_entity_poly.type
_entity_poly.pdbx_seq_one_letter_code
_entity_poly.pdbx_strand_id
1 'polypeptide(L)'
;MNNSQPNLSAKQIKNATLLALISAVVIGVVAVLPAQYGKDYTGLGKLLGFSRLYVSHQDTEAKATQTNGVELPPSNFLLAELGSDAKTPKPKEADLPAPTQQFESRMDSVKITVPAGKGLEYKILVLKHGQVKYDWKTNKGILFFDLHGDVKENAAKNSGYYESYTVGNSNNLAGSFIAPYEGKHGWYFKNRTNEEIIVNLHVKGEYQMIEDQHSH
;
A
#
# COMPACT_ATOMS: atom_id res chain seq x y z
N MET A 1 -50.22 -20.98 -11.16
CA MET A 1 -48.80 -21.27 -10.87
C MET A 1 -48.77 -22.18 -9.64
N ASN A 2 -48.63 -23.50 -9.82
CA ASN A 2 -48.57 -24.44 -8.70
C ASN A 2 -47.17 -24.40 -8.09
N ASN A 3 -47.07 -23.87 -6.87
CA ASN A 3 -45.85 -23.89 -6.07
C ASN A 3 -45.80 -25.20 -5.27
N SER A 4 -45.37 -26.27 -5.91
CA SER A 4 -45.12 -27.56 -5.23
C SER A 4 -43.77 -27.50 -4.54
N GLN A 5 -43.73 -27.03 -3.29
CA GLN A 5 -42.53 -27.17 -2.48
C GLN A 5 -42.35 -28.65 -2.06
N PRO A 6 -41.14 -29.22 -2.23
CA PRO A 6 -40.89 -30.60 -1.85
C PRO A 6 -40.96 -30.74 -0.32
N ASN A 7 -41.91 -31.55 0.17
CA ASN A 7 -41.98 -31.94 1.58
C ASN A 7 -40.86 -32.96 1.87
N LEU A 8 -39.73 -32.47 2.38
CA LEU A 8 -38.61 -33.32 2.78
C LEU A 8 -38.93 -34.03 4.11
N SER A 9 -38.85 -35.36 4.13
CA SER A 9 -38.98 -36.14 5.35
C SER A 9 -37.77 -35.96 6.28
N ALA A 10 -37.97 -36.19 7.58
CA ALA A 10 -36.89 -36.10 8.58
C ALA A 10 -35.69 -37.01 8.25
N LYS A 11 -35.93 -38.16 7.60
CA LYS A 11 -34.87 -39.07 7.12
C LYS A 11 -34.07 -38.46 5.96
N GLN A 12 -34.75 -37.78 5.04
CA GLN A 12 -34.09 -37.07 3.93
C GLN A 12 -33.24 -35.91 4.44
N ILE A 13 -33.73 -35.14 5.42
CA ILE A 13 -32.96 -34.05 6.04
C ILE A 13 -31.70 -34.60 6.70
N LYS A 14 -31.80 -35.65 7.53
CA LYS A 14 -30.63 -36.27 8.19
C LYS A 14 -29.59 -36.75 7.18
N ASN A 15 -30.02 -37.41 6.11
CA ASN A 15 -29.11 -37.89 5.07
C ASN A 15 -28.44 -36.73 4.31
N ALA A 16 -29.20 -35.68 3.98
CA ALA A 16 -28.67 -34.51 3.30
C ALA A 16 -27.65 -33.76 4.18
N THR A 17 -27.94 -33.59 5.48
CA THR A 17 -27.00 -32.97 6.43
C THR A 17 -25.71 -33.77 6.56
N LEU A 18 -25.81 -35.10 6.64
CA LEU A 18 -24.63 -35.96 6.71
C LEU A 18 -23.80 -35.87 5.42
N LEU A 19 -24.45 -35.90 4.26
CA LEU A 19 -23.77 -35.78 2.96
C LEU A 19 -23.09 -34.42 2.80
N ALA A 20 -23.74 -33.33 3.26
CA ALA A 20 -23.17 -32.00 3.25
C ALA A 20 -21.92 -31.90 4.13
N LEU A 21 -21.96 -32.47 5.35
CA LEU A 21 -20.80 -32.52 6.25
C LEU A 21 -19.62 -33.27 5.62
N ILE A 22 -19.88 -34.43 5.02
CA ILE A 22 -18.85 -35.21 4.32
C ILE A 22 -18.27 -34.40 3.16
N SER A 23 -19.13 -33.78 2.35
CA SER A 23 -18.71 -32.95 1.21
C SER A 23 -17.85 -31.77 1.67
N ALA A 24 -18.22 -31.11 2.77
CA ALA A 24 -17.44 -30.00 3.34
C ALA A 24 -16.04 -30.45 3.77
N VAL A 25 -15.92 -31.62 4.42
CA VAL A 25 -14.61 -32.18 4.79
C VAL A 25 -13.78 -32.49 3.54
N VAL A 26 -14.39 -33.12 2.51
CA VAL A 26 -13.70 -33.44 1.25
C VAL A 26 -13.21 -32.17 0.55
N ILE A 27 -14.06 -31.15 0.42
CA ILE A 27 -13.68 -29.85 -0.16
C ILE A 27 -12.58 -29.19 0.68
N GLY A 28 -12.69 -29.24 2.00
CA GLY A 28 -11.69 -28.72 2.92
C GLY A 28 -10.30 -29.32 2.67
N VAL A 29 -10.22 -30.64 2.55
CA VAL A 29 -8.95 -31.36 2.39
C VAL A 29 -8.39 -31.27 0.96
N VAL A 30 -9.25 -31.32 -0.06
CA VAL A 30 -8.84 -31.40 -1.47
C VAL A 30 -8.64 -30.03 -2.13
N ALA A 31 -9.42 -29.02 -1.74
CA ALA A 31 -9.39 -27.70 -2.36
C ALA A 31 -8.87 -26.62 -1.41
N VAL A 32 -9.44 -26.50 -0.21
CA VAL A 32 -9.15 -25.37 0.69
C VAL A 32 -7.74 -25.46 1.28
N LEU A 33 -7.35 -26.63 1.81
CA LEU A 33 -6.01 -26.81 2.40
C LEU A 33 -4.89 -26.61 1.37
N PRO A 34 -4.96 -27.18 0.15
CA PRO A 34 -3.98 -26.90 -0.89
C PRO A 34 -3.96 -25.45 -1.36
N ALA A 35 -5.12 -24.80 -1.52
CA ALA A 35 -5.19 -23.44 -2.08
C ALA A 35 -4.82 -22.34 -1.07
N GLN A 36 -5.21 -22.47 0.20
CA GLN A 36 -4.94 -21.44 1.22
C GLN A 36 -3.66 -21.68 2.02
N TYR A 37 -3.29 -22.94 2.25
CA TYR A 37 -2.22 -23.29 3.19
C TYR A 37 -1.07 -24.06 2.55
N GLY A 38 -1.16 -24.40 1.25
CA GLY A 38 -0.12 -25.15 0.55
C GLY A 38 0.01 -26.61 1.01
N LYS A 39 -0.94 -27.09 1.81
CA LYS A 39 -0.91 -28.44 2.39
C LYS A 39 -1.77 -29.37 1.57
N ASP A 40 -1.14 -30.21 0.75
CA ASP A 40 -1.83 -31.22 -0.05
C ASP A 40 -1.57 -32.63 0.48
N TYR A 41 -2.40 -33.07 1.42
CA TYR A 41 -2.30 -34.39 2.05
C TYR A 41 -2.73 -35.55 1.14
N THR A 42 -3.54 -35.26 0.11
CA THR A 42 -4.14 -36.29 -0.75
C THR A 42 -3.47 -36.37 -2.13
N GLY A 43 -2.73 -35.34 -2.54
CA GLY A 43 -2.19 -35.18 -3.89
C GLY A 43 -3.21 -34.69 -4.92
N LEU A 44 -4.50 -34.64 -4.56
CA LEU A 44 -5.58 -34.20 -5.45
C LEU A 44 -5.56 -32.68 -5.65
N GLY A 45 -5.06 -31.91 -4.68
CA GLY A 45 -4.90 -30.46 -4.82
C GLY A 45 -3.96 -30.10 -5.96
N LYS A 46 -2.84 -30.83 -6.08
CA LYS A 46 -1.88 -30.69 -7.19
C LYS A 46 -2.46 -31.18 -8.51
N LEU A 47 -3.16 -32.32 -8.49
CA LEU A 47 -3.77 -32.91 -9.69
C LEU A 47 -4.86 -32.02 -10.30
N LEU A 48 -5.73 -31.46 -9.46
CA LEU A 48 -6.85 -30.60 -9.85
C LEU A 48 -6.43 -29.12 -10.02
N GLY A 49 -5.21 -28.77 -9.62
CA GLY A 49 -4.64 -27.44 -9.81
C GLY A 49 -4.93 -26.43 -8.69
N PHE A 50 -5.58 -26.83 -7.59
CA PHE A 50 -5.82 -25.98 -6.43
C PHE A 50 -4.53 -25.53 -5.73
N SER A 51 -3.48 -26.36 -5.72
CA SER A 51 -2.17 -25.99 -5.17
C SER A 51 -1.52 -24.82 -5.91
N ARG A 52 -1.94 -24.49 -7.14
CA ARG A 52 -1.41 -23.34 -7.90
C ARG A 52 -1.93 -22.00 -7.40
N LEU A 53 -3.01 -22.03 -6.62
CA LEU A 53 -3.61 -20.84 -6.00
C LEU A 53 -2.91 -20.45 -4.70
N TYR A 54 -2.14 -21.38 -4.12
CA TYR A 54 -1.34 -21.10 -2.96
C TYR A 54 -0.15 -20.24 -3.33
N VAL A 55 -0.06 -19.08 -2.69
CA VAL A 55 1.08 -18.18 -2.75
C VAL A 55 1.75 -18.25 -1.38
N SER A 56 2.90 -18.91 -1.30
CA SER A 56 3.68 -18.84 -0.06
C SER A 56 4.33 -17.45 0.04
N HIS A 57 4.43 -16.92 1.27
CA HIS A 57 5.11 -15.64 1.50
C HIS A 57 6.59 -15.69 1.05
N GLN A 58 7.20 -16.88 0.94
CA GLN A 58 8.55 -17.10 0.43
C GLN A 58 8.61 -17.27 -1.11
N ASP A 59 7.58 -17.80 -1.76
CA ASP A 59 7.53 -17.95 -3.23
C ASP A 59 7.26 -16.62 -3.94
N THR A 60 6.72 -15.64 -3.22
CA THR A 60 6.69 -14.24 -3.67
C THR A 60 8.12 -13.69 -3.83
N GLU A 61 9.07 -14.16 -3.01
CA GLU A 61 10.49 -13.78 -3.10
C GLU A 61 11.20 -14.56 -4.23
N ALA A 62 10.92 -15.86 -4.39
CA ALA A 62 11.59 -16.70 -5.39
C ALA A 62 11.14 -16.43 -6.84
N LYS A 63 9.88 -16.03 -7.09
CA LYS A 63 9.41 -15.69 -8.45
C LYS A 63 9.61 -14.23 -8.86
N ALA A 64 9.90 -13.34 -7.91
CA ALA A 64 10.35 -11.97 -8.21
C ALA A 64 11.81 -11.91 -8.72
N THR A 65 12.54 -13.03 -8.70
CA THR A 65 13.97 -13.08 -9.05
C THR A 65 14.24 -13.26 -10.55
N GLN A 66 13.23 -13.25 -11.43
CA GLN A 66 13.44 -13.39 -12.89
C GLN A 66 12.86 -12.24 -13.73
N THR A 67 13.00 -11.00 -13.26
CA THR A 67 13.00 -9.82 -14.12
C THR A 67 14.25 -8.99 -13.83
N ASN A 68 15.27 -9.14 -14.67
CA ASN A 68 16.42 -8.25 -14.84
C ASN A 68 16.93 -7.52 -13.58
N GLY A 69 17.66 -8.25 -12.72
CA GLY A 69 18.83 -7.70 -12.03
C GLY A 69 18.63 -6.59 -11.00
N VAL A 70 17.46 -6.49 -10.36
CA VAL A 70 17.25 -5.55 -9.24
C VAL A 70 16.61 -6.33 -8.10
N GLU A 71 17.44 -6.76 -7.15
CA GLU A 71 17.00 -7.34 -5.89
C GLU A 71 16.16 -6.27 -5.15
N LEU A 72 14.87 -6.56 -4.93
CA LEU A 72 14.06 -5.75 -4.03
C LEU A 72 14.72 -5.81 -2.66
N PRO A 73 14.93 -4.68 -1.96
CA PRO A 73 15.56 -4.70 -0.65
C PRO A 73 14.75 -5.58 0.32
N PRO A 74 15.40 -6.14 1.34
CA PRO A 74 14.71 -6.90 2.38
C PRO A 74 13.55 -6.08 2.94
N SER A 75 12.38 -6.71 3.01
CA SER A 75 11.08 -6.14 3.40
C SER A 75 10.96 -5.75 4.88
N ASN A 76 12.08 -5.64 5.60
CA ASN A 76 12.10 -5.39 7.04
C ASN A 76 12.22 -3.89 7.29
N PHE A 77 11.13 -3.15 7.08
CA PHE A 77 11.05 -1.76 7.55
C PHE A 77 10.96 -1.75 9.08
N LEU A 78 11.95 -1.15 9.73
CA LEU A 78 12.01 -1.09 11.20
C LEU A 78 11.43 0.22 11.72
N LEU A 79 10.85 0.17 12.93
CA LEU A 79 10.34 1.38 13.59
C LEU A 79 11.40 2.47 13.76
N ALA A 80 12.67 2.08 13.90
CA ALA A 80 13.80 3.00 14.04
C ALA A 80 14.17 3.74 12.74
N GLU A 81 13.63 3.32 11.59
CA GLU A 81 13.91 3.88 10.26
C GLU A 81 12.81 4.85 9.78
N LEU A 82 11.77 5.08 10.59
CA LEU A 82 10.67 5.97 10.24
C LEU A 82 10.97 7.42 10.66
N GLY A 83 10.96 8.33 9.68
CA GLY A 83 11.13 9.75 9.92
C GLY A 83 12.52 10.13 10.42
N SER A 84 12.60 11.33 10.99
CA SER A 84 13.83 11.86 11.58
C SER A 84 14.26 11.15 12.85
N ASP A 85 15.58 11.09 13.07
CA ASP A 85 16.14 10.49 14.28
C ASP A 85 15.80 11.29 15.56
N ALA A 86 15.97 10.68 16.73
CA ALA A 86 15.70 11.30 18.01
C ALA A 86 16.63 12.51 18.34
N LYS A 87 17.71 12.71 17.58
CA LYS A 87 18.64 13.83 17.76
C LYS A 87 18.22 15.05 16.95
N THR A 88 17.40 14.86 15.93
CA THR A 88 16.84 15.90 15.07
C THR A 88 15.65 16.53 15.80
N PRO A 89 15.78 17.78 16.30
CA PRO A 89 14.73 18.37 17.10
C PRO A 89 13.51 18.70 16.25
N LYS A 90 12.33 18.27 16.69
CA LYS A 90 11.05 18.65 16.09
C LYS A 90 10.88 20.18 16.16
N PRO A 91 10.62 20.87 15.03
CA PRO A 91 10.36 22.30 15.03
C PRO A 91 9.13 22.66 15.87
N LYS A 92 9.21 23.78 16.60
CA LYS A 92 8.11 24.25 17.47
C LYS A 92 6.86 24.62 16.68
N GLU A 93 7.05 24.98 15.42
CA GLU A 93 6.00 25.30 14.46
C GLU A 93 5.03 24.12 14.24
N ALA A 94 5.48 22.88 14.46
CA ALA A 94 4.62 21.71 14.38
C ALA A 94 3.49 21.72 15.44
N ASP A 95 3.73 22.38 16.57
CA ASP A 95 2.80 22.44 17.70
C ASP A 95 1.86 23.64 17.65
N LEU A 96 1.98 24.50 16.64
CA LEU A 96 1.03 25.61 16.44
C LEU A 96 -0.40 25.10 16.27
N PRO A 97 -1.41 25.88 16.70
CA PRO A 97 -2.81 25.51 16.52
C PRO A 97 -3.15 25.44 15.02
N ALA A 98 -4.13 24.59 14.68
CA ALA A 98 -4.65 24.56 13.32
C ALA A 98 -5.35 25.89 12.97
N PRO A 99 -5.24 26.37 11.72
CA PRO A 99 -5.92 27.59 11.29
C PRO A 99 -7.44 27.37 11.25
N THR A 100 -8.21 28.46 11.41
CA THR A 100 -9.67 28.43 11.35
C THR A 100 -10.18 28.11 9.94
N GLN A 101 -9.43 28.46 8.91
CA GLN A 101 -9.77 28.19 7.51
C GLN A 101 -8.69 27.32 6.86
N GLN A 102 -9.13 26.25 6.20
CA GLN A 102 -8.29 25.36 5.42
C GLN A 102 -8.12 25.88 3.99
N PHE A 103 -7.20 25.27 3.22
CA PHE A 103 -7.16 25.50 1.78
C PHE A 103 -8.42 24.98 1.10
N GLU A 104 -8.77 25.60 -0.03
CA GLU A 104 -9.89 25.14 -0.85
C GLU A 104 -9.69 23.68 -1.30
N SER A 105 -10.77 22.91 -1.28
CA SER A 105 -10.73 21.52 -1.70
C SER A 105 -10.54 21.43 -3.21
N ARG A 106 -9.55 20.67 -3.65
CA ARG A 106 -9.21 20.48 -5.07
C ARG A 106 -8.87 19.03 -5.39
N MET A 107 -8.75 18.73 -6.69
CA MET A 107 -8.34 17.43 -7.19
C MET A 107 -7.39 17.61 -8.39
N ASP A 108 -6.27 16.89 -8.36
CA ASP A 108 -5.24 16.98 -9.38
C ASP A 108 -4.73 15.57 -9.74
N SER A 109 -4.33 15.39 -11.00
CA SER A 109 -3.72 14.18 -11.54
C SER A 109 -2.35 14.51 -12.10
N VAL A 110 -1.31 13.85 -11.61
CA VAL A 110 0.09 14.18 -11.90
C VAL A 110 0.80 12.96 -12.46
N LYS A 111 1.59 13.17 -13.52
CA LYS A 111 2.54 12.18 -14.02
C LYS A 111 3.93 12.54 -13.55
N ILE A 112 4.56 11.65 -12.82
CA ILE A 112 5.88 11.81 -12.24
C ILE A 112 6.81 10.78 -12.89
N THR A 113 7.82 11.24 -13.63
CA THR A 113 8.84 10.35 -14.22
C THR A 113 9.99 10.20 -13.23
N VAL A 114 10.21 8.98 -12.73
CA VAL A 114 11.32 8.65 -11.82
C VAL A 114 12.43 7.97 -12.63
N PRO A 115 13.56 8.65 -12.91
CA PRO A 115 14.62 8.10 -13.74
C PRO A 115 15.25 6.83 -13.15
N ALA A 116 15.85 6.01 -14.02
CA ALA A 116 16.60 4.81 -13.62
C ALA A 116 17.62 5.12 -12.51
N GLY A 117 17.63 4.34 -11.44
CA GLY A 117 18.55 4.50 -10.30
C GLY A 117 18.34 5.76 -9.44
N LYS A 118 17.37 6.62 -9.75
CA LYS A 118 17.19 7.95 -9.11
C LYS A 118 16.00 7.99 -8.15
N GLY A 119 16.07 8.95 -7.22
CA GLY A 119 14.96 9.34 -6.37
C GLY A 119 14.29 10.60 -6.91
N LEU A 120 12.98 10.72 -6.72
CA LEU A 120 12.24 11.95 -7.00
C LEU A 120 11.20 12.16 -5.92
N GLU A 121 11.11 13.40 -5.46
CA GLU A 121 10.16 13.82 -4.44
C GLU A 121 9.07 14.72 -5.01
N TYR A 122 7.81 14.39 -4.72
CA TYR A 122 6.64 15.19 -5.10
C TYR A 122 5.90 15.66 -3.85
N LYS A 123 5.82 16.98 -3.66
CA LYS A 123 5.24 17.61 -2.45
C LYS A 123 4.05 18.51 -2.78
N ILE A 124 3.15 18.61 -1.80
CA ILE A 124 2.04 19.55 -1.71
C ILE A 124 2.13 20.29 -0.37
N LEU A 125 1.58 21.50 -0.29
CA LEU A 125 1.45 22.21 0.98
C LEU A 125 0.10 21.90 1.61
N VAL A 126 0.09 21.50 2.88
CA VAL A 126 -1.12 21.18 3.64
C VAL A 126 -1.05 21.93 4.97
N LEU A 127 -2.16 22.56 5.37
CA LEU A 127 -2.29 23.17 6.69
C LEU A 127 -2.56 22.09 7.74
N LYS A 128 -2.24 22.38 9.01
CA LYS A 128 -2.53 21.44 10.11
C LYS A 128 -4.01 21.07 10.12
N HIS A 129 -4.28 19.78 10.26
CA HIS A 129 -5.58 19.12 10.16
C HIS A 129 -6.26 19.13 8.79
N GLY A 130 -5.60 19.65 7.74
CA GLY A 130 -6.07 19.50 6.37
C GLY A 130 -6.16 18.03 5.96
N GLN A 131 -7.21 17.68 5.23
CA GLN A 131 -7.50 16.31 4.82
C GLN A 131 -7.11 16.07 3.36
N VAL A 132 -6.37 14.99 3.12
CA VAL A 132 -5.94 14.59 1.78
C VAL A 132 -6.23 13.10 1.55
N LYS A 133 -6.86 12.80 0.42
CA LYS A 133 -6.99 11.45 -0.15
C LYS A 133 -6.09 11.35 -1.37
N TYR A 134 -5.52 10.18 -1.56
CA TYR A 134 -4.63 9.95 -2.69
C TYR A 134 -4.67 8.50 -3.16
N ASP A 135 -4.30 8.32 -4.42
CA ASP A 135 -3.84 7.04 -4.92
C ASP A 135 -2.70 7.27 -5.90
N TRP A 136 -1.82 6.28 -6.04
CA TRP A 136 -0.85 6.27 -7.11
C TRP A 136 -0.61 4.86 -7.63
N LYS A 137 -0.19 4.78 -8.89
CA LYS A 137 0.27 3.54 -9.52
C LYS A 137 1.42 3.80 -10.49
N THR A 138 2.36 2.86 -10.56
CA THR A 138 3.40 2.88 -11.58
C THR A 138 2.86 2.30 -12.90
N ASN A 139 3.43 2.73 -14.02
CA ASN A 139 3.20 2.07 -15.30
C ASN A 139 3.86 0.68 -15.38
N LYS A 140 4.97 0.50 -14.66
CA LYS A 140 5.75 -0.73 -14.57
C LYS A 140 6.63 -0.70 -13.31
N GLY A 141 7.10 -1.86 -12.89
CA GLY A 141 8.07 -1.99 -11.81
C GLY A 141 7.55 -1.58 -10.43
N ILE A 142 8.32 -1.93 -9.41
CA ILE A 142 8.09 -1.58 -8.00
C ILE A 142 9.03 -0.43 -7.63
N LEU A 143 8.51 0.55 -6.90
CA LEU A 143 9.31 1.63 -6.32
C LEU A 143 9.38 1.45 -4.81
N PHE A 144 10.51 1.82 -4.22
CA PHE A 144 10.50 2.21 -2.82
C PHE A 144 9.78 3.56 -2.72
N PHE A 145 8.96 3.74 -1.70
CA PHE A 145 8.29 5.00 -1.44
C PHE A 145 8.29 5.35 0.06
N ASP A 146 8.28 6.65 0.33
CA ASP A 146 8.02 7.22 1.66
C ASP A 146 7.01 8.37 1.53
N LEU A 147 5.80 8.16 2.05
CA LEU A 147 4.86 9.25 2.31
C LEU A 147 5.26 9.91 3.62
N HIS A 148 5.68 11.16 3.56
CA HIS A 148 6.18 11.91 4.72
C HIS A 148 5.74 13.38 4.70
N GLY A 149 6.00 14.08 5.80
CA GLY A 149 5.82 15.52 5.92
C GLY A 149 7.04 16.23 6.49
N ASP A 150 7.31 17.43 5.99
CA ASP A 150 8.25 18.40 6.53
C ASP A 150 7.47 19.52 7.21
N VAL A 151 7.87 19.89 8.40
CA VAL A 151 7.25 21.01 9.12
C VAL A 151 7.59 22.32 8.41
N LYS A 152 6.62 23.22 8.28
CA LYS A 152 6.89 24.59 7.84
C LYS A 152 7.72 25.31 8.89
N GLU A 153 9.00 25.51 8.60
CA GLU A 153 9.92 26.26 9.45
C GLU A 153 10.04 27.72 9.02
N ASN A 154 10.40 28.58 9.97
CA ASN A 154 10.81 29.95 9.66
C ASN A 154 12.15 29.96 8.92
N ALA A 155 12.28 30.80 7.88
CA ALA A 155 13.38 30.79 6.90
C ALA A 155 14.82 30.88 7.47
N ALA A 156 14.99 31.21 8.75
CA ALA A 156 16.28 31.25 9.43
C ALA A 156 16.76 29.87 9.95
N LYS A 157 15.93 28.82 9.84
CA LYS A 157 16.25 27.46 10.29
C LYS A 157 15.73 26.43 9.29
N ASN A 158 16.57 25.46 8.98
CA ASN A 158 16.17 24.20 8.39
C ASN A 158 16.71 23.11 9.31
N SER A 159 15.82 22.53 10.11
CA SER A 159 16.16 21.46 11.04
C SER A 159 16.46 20.13 10.34
N GLY A 160 16.04 19.99 9.07
CA GLY A 160 16.01 18.71 8.37
C GLY A 160 14.96 17.74 8.92
N TYR A 161 14.07 18.19 9.81
CA TYR A 161 13.06 17.35 10.44
C TYR A 161 11.92 17.01 9.49
N TYR A 162 11.58 15.73 9.45
CA TYR A 162 10.44 15.16 8.74
C TYR A 162 9.87 13.95 9.49
N GLU A 163 8.59 13.65 9.27
CA GLU A 163 7.93 12.44 9.78
C GLU A 163 7.46 11.56 8.61
N SER A 164 7.84 10.28 8.61
CA SER A 164 7.29 9.29 7.68
C SER A 164 5.96 8.75 8.19
N TYR A 165 4.94 8.72 7.33
CA TYR A 165 3.61 8.18 7.60
C TYR A 165 3.46 6.76 7.05
N THR A 166 4.06 6.48 5.89
CA THR A 166 4.06 5.14 5.29
C THR A 166 5.30 4.96 4.44
N VAL A 167 6.08 3.92 4.76
CA VAL A 167 7.25 3.49 4.00
C VAL A 167 6.98 2.11 3.42
N GLY A 168 7.36 1.87 2.18
CA GLY A 168 7.14 0.56 1.56
C GLY A 168 7.82 0.38 0.21
N ASN A 169 7.77 -0.85 -0.30
CA ASN A 169 8.01 -1.14 -1.71
C ASN A 169 6.67 -1.52 -2.34
N SER A 170 6.21 -0.76 -3.33
CA SER A 170 4.98 -1.10 -4.05
C SER A 170 4.98 -0.51 -5.46
N ASN A 171 4.12 -1.07 -6.32
CA ASN A 171 3.75 -0.49 -7.61
C ASN A 171 2.40 0.25 -7.56
N ASN A 172 1.65 0.17 -6.47
CA ASN A 172 0.45 0.97 -6.24
C ASN A 172 0.15 1.17 -4.74
N LEU A 173 -0.52 2.27 -4.41
CA LEU A 173 -1.05 2.52 -3.07
C LEU A 173 -2.27 3.44 -3.16
N ALA A 174 -3.21 3.32 -2.24
CA ALA A 174 -4.27 4.28 -2.03
C ALA A 174 -4.46 4.51 -0.54
N GLY A 175 -4.78 5.74 -0.15
CA GLY A 175 -4.91 6.10 1.25
C GLY A 175 -5.43 7.51 1.48
N SER A 176 -5.41 7.92 2.74
CA SER A 176 -5.72 9.27 3.16
C SER A 176 -4.94 9.64 4.40
N PHE A 177 -4.66 10.93 4.59
CA PHE A 177 -4.04 11.44 5.81
C PHE A 177 -4.70 12.75 6.25
N ILE A 178 -4.52 13.03 7.54
CA ILE A 178 -4.80 14.32 8.17
C ILE A 178 -3.44 14.89 8.53
N ALA A 179 -3.09 16.08 8.03
CA ALA A 179 -1.78 16.65 8.28
C ALA A 179 -1.58 16.95 9.79
N PRO A 180 -0.56 16.36 10.45
CA PRO A 180 -0.31 16.60 11.87
C PRO A 180 0.23 18.01 12.16
N TYR A 181 0.73 18.71 11.14
CA TYR A 181 1.25 20.07 11.19
C TYR A 181 1.12 20.75 9.82
N GLU A 182 1.21 22.09 9.82
CA GLU A 182 1.36 22.86 8.60
C GLU A 182 2.74 22.61 8.00
N GLY A 183 2.79 22.28 6.71
CA GLY A 183 4.04 21.84 6.11
C GLY A 183 3.90 21.33 4.70
N LYS A 184 5.03 20.90 4.15
CA LYS A 184 5.08 20.17 2.88
C LYS A 184 4.82 18.71 3.19
N HIS A 185 3.89 18.08 2.49
CA HIS A 185 3.59 16.65 2.62
C HIS A 185 3.70 16.04 1.25
N GLY A 186 4.19 14.81 1.14
CA GLY A 186 4.42 14.24 -0.18
C GLY A 186 5.03 12.87 -0.19
N TRP A 187 5.36 12.43 -1.40
CA TRP A 187 5.92 11.12 -1.66
C TRP A 187 7.33 11.27 -2.18
N TYR A 188 8.26 10.62 -1.52
CA TYR A 188 9.54 10.27 -2.12
C TYR A 188 9.40 8.93 -2.83
N PHE A 189 9.84 8.85 -4.08
CA PHE A 189 9.89 7.63 -4.87
C PHE A 189 11.33 7.31 -5.25
N LYS A 190 11.81 6.09 -4.99
CA LYS A 190 13.14 5.63 -5.41
C LYS A 190 13.01 4.50 -6.41
N ASN A 191 13.45 4.78 -7.63
CA ASN A 191 13.60 3.80 -8.69
C ASN A 191 14.97 3.15 -8.58
N ARG A 192 15.00 1.86 -8.27
CA ARG A 192 16.24 1.05 -8.20
C ARG A 192 16.50 0.28 -9.49
N THR A 193 15.62 0.40 -10.47
CA THR A 193 15.75 -0.26 -11.77
C THR A 193 16.63 0.53 -12.74
N ASN A 194 16.99 -0.13 -13.83
CA ASN A 194 17.80 0.43 -14.92
C ASN A 194 16.96 1.12 -16.00
N GLU A 195 15.64 1.23 -15.83
CA GLU A 195 14.74 1.93 -16.74
C GLU A 195 13.94 2.98 -15.98
N GLU A 196 13.48 4.03 -16.66
CA GLU A 196 12.56 5.00 -16.04
C GLU A 196 11.21 4.36 -15.68
N ILE A 197 10.62 4.82 -14.58
CA ILE A 197 9.28 4.41 -14.12
C ILE A 197 8.41 5.66 -14.00
N ILE A 198 7.19 5.59 -14.52
CA ILE A 198 6.21 6.69 -14.44
C ILE A 198 5.19 6.37 -13.36
N VAL A 199 5.08 7.26 -12.37
CA VAL A 199 4.01 7.25 -11.36
C VAL A 199 2.86 8.13 -11.84
N ASN A 200 1.65 7.58 -11.84
CA ASN A 200 0.42 8.36 -11.99
C ASN A 200 -0.17 8.56 -10.60
N LEU A 201 -0.11 9.79 -10.10
CA LEU A 201 -0.57 10.19 -8.77
C LEU A 201 -1.88 10.96 -8.90
N HIS A 202 -2.88 10.60 -8.11
CA HIS A 202 -4.13 11.33 -7.94
C HIS A 202 -4.19 11.85 -6.51
N VAL A 203 -4.51 13.13 -6.34
CA VAL A 203 -4.63 13.75 -5.01
C VAL A 203 -5.92 14.57 -4.96
N LYS A 204 -6.69 14.41 -3.88
CA LYS A 204 -7.90 15.17 -3.61
C LYS A 204 -7.92 15.62 -2.16
N GLY A 205 -8.17 16.89 -1.90
CA GLY A 205 -8.19 17.39 -0.52
C GLY A 205 -7.96 18.89 -0.41
N GLU A 206 -7.67 19.31 0.82
CA GLU A 206 -7.42 20.70 1.23
C GLU A 206 -5.92 21.00 1.16
N TYR A 207 -5.41 21.30 -0.03
CA TYR A 207 -3.98 21.51 -0.25
C TYR A 207 -3.68 22.57 -1.30
N GLN A 208 -2.44 23.04 -1.32
CA GLN A 208 -1.89 23.89 -2.38
C GLN A 208 -0.75 23.17 -3.11
N MET A 209 -0.71 23.32 -4.43
CA MET A 209 0.40 22.84 -5.26
C MET A 209 1.64 23.71 -5.04
N ILE A 210 2.81 23.10 -5.07
CA ILE A 210 4.10 23.79 -5.00
C ILE A 210 5.00 23.32 -6.14
N GLU A 211 5.83 24.22 -6.68
CA GLU A 211 6.74 23.94 -7.82
C GLU A 211 8.00 23.14 -7.41
N ASP A 212 8.09 22.76 -6.14
CA ASP A 212 9.32 22.27 -5.52
C ASP A 212 9.53 20.76 -5.76
N GLN A 213 9.98 20.41 -6.96
CA GLN A 213 10.25 19.03 -7.39
C GLN A 213 11.77 18.79 -7.43
N HIS A 214 12.28 18.03 -6.47
CA HIS A 214 13.71 17.74 -6.39
C HIS A 214 14.02 16.32 -6.88
N SER A 215 15.00 16.22 -7.79
CA SER A 215 15.62 14.95 -8.16
C SER A 215 16.82 14.66 -7.25
N HIS A 216 16.85 13.48 -6.63
CA HIS A 216 17.96 13.00 -5.78
C HIS A 216 18.73 11.85 -6.44
#